data_AF-A0A816EAB7-F1
#
_entry.id   AF-A0A816EAB7-F1
#
_cell.length_a   1.000
_cell.length_b   1.000
_cell.length_c   1.000
_cell.angle_alpha   90.00
_cell.angle_beta   90.00
_cell.angle_gamma   90.00
#
_symmetry.space_group_name_H-M   'P 1'
#
loop_
_entity.id
_entity.type
_entity.pdbx_description
1 polymer ?
#
loop_
_entity_poly.entity_id
_entity_poly.type
_entity_poly.pdbx_seq_one_letter_code
_entity_poly.pdbx_strand_id
1 'polypeptide(L)'
;MDFIEGYYTPKTVCPYCYTNLVNWLHKNKKASLRYITPVVWVEDPNGHNESTCYACKNYSGFLNKHALKNKKYTPTFTASLPVLRGRNVEPPESPSPDVLSSLPAGTEFSYSDVNDLDYMPDYEDDKPLLLTQNEMDYIVAKLGLSQRNSEFLTSFLKRRNLTKNDVNATAYRKRQSEFQKFYTVDPTNTLTYCNDIKSLVNKMEMEYVPDRHAPIPSPTNSNSNS
;
A
#
# COMPACT_ATOMS: atom_id res chain seq x y z
N MET A 1 -3.03 13.18 38.94
CA MET A 1 -2.10 13.30 37.79
C MET A 1 -2.67 12.38 36.76
N ASP A 2 -3.61 12.94 35.99
CA ASP A 2 -4.51 12.15 35.17
C ASP A 2 -3.77 11.78 33.90
N PHE A 3 -3.58 10.49 33.71
CA PHE A 3 -3.07 9.91 32.48
C PHE A 3 -4.03 10.30 31.36
N ILE A 4 -3.57 11.14 30.45
CA ILE A 4 -4.31 11.50 29.24
C ILE A 4 -4.35 10.23 28.36
N GLU A 5 -5.47 9.51 28.43
CA GLU A 5 -5.84 8.49 27.45
C GLU A 5 -5.89 9.14 26.07
N GLY A 6 -5.10 8.61 25.12
CA GLY A 6 -5.17 9.04 23.72
C GLY A 6 -3.85 9.37 23.04
N TYR A 7 -2.69 8.96 23.57
CA TYR A 7 -1.45 9.02 22.78
C TYR A 7 -1.55 8.05 21.60
N TYR A 8 -1.84 8.60 20.41
CA TYR A 8 -1.68 7.88 19.15
C TYR A 8 -0.24 7.39 19.03
N THR A 9 -0.06 6.08 19.17
CA THR A 9 1.22 5.41 18.90
C THR A 9 1.19 4.96 17.45
N PRO A 10 2.00 5.56 16.56
CA PRO A 10 2.01 5.17 15.16
C PRO A 10 2.42 3.68 15.06
N LYS A 11 1.55 2.86 14.47
CA LYS A 11 1.82 1.43 14.24
C LYS A 11 2.96 1.20 13.23
N THR A 12 3.28 2.22 12.45
CA THR A 12 4.33 2.21 11.43
C THR A 12 5.20 3.44 11.57
N VAL A 13 6.52 3.23 11.53
CA VAL A 13 7.53 4.30 11.57
C VAL A 13 8.27 4.27 10.23
N CYS A 14 8.59 5.42 9.66
CA CYS A 14 9.36 5.44 8.41
C CYS A 14 10.77 4.85 8.64
N PRO A 15 11.40 4.27 7.61
CA PRO A 15 12.72 3.63 7.76
C PRO A 15 13.76 4.56 8.39
N TYR A 16 13.77 5.84 7.97
CA TYR A 16 14.68 6.85 8.52
C TYR A 16 14.47 7.11 10.02
N CYS A 17 13.22 7.21 10.48
CA CYS A 17 12.93 7.42 11.90
C CYS A 17 13.24 6.17 12.72
N TYR A 18 12.95 4.98 12.19
CA TYR A 18 13.28 3.70 12.83
C TYR A 18 14.78 3.54 13.01
N THR A 19 15.59 3.77 11.97
CA THR A 19 17.05 3.70 12.05
C THR A 19 17.63 4.69 13.06
N ASN A 20 17.10 5.92 13.13
CA ASN A 20 17.54 6.89 14.14
C ASN A 20 17.17 6.46 15.56
N LEU A 21 16.01 5.84 15.76
CA LEU A 21 15.57 5.31 17.05
C LEU A 21 16.43 4.13 17.49
N VAL A 22 16.66 3.15 16.61
CA VAL A 22 17.53 1.99 16.86
C VAL A 22 18.96 2.46 17.16
N ASN A 23 19.49 3.41 16.39
CA ASN A 23 20.81 3.97 16.66
C ASN A 23 20.90 4.66 18.03
N TRP A 24 19.83 5.34 18.46
CA TRP A 24 19.75 5.93 19.79
C TRP A 24 19.65 4.86 20.90
N LEU A 25 18.91 3.78 20.67
CA LEU A 25 18.77 2.65 21.60
C LEU A 25 20.06 1.84 21.76
N HIS A 26 20.80 1.60 20.67
CA HIS A 26 21.96 0.70 20.65
C HIS A 26 23.31 1.40 20.86
N LYS A 27 23.43 2.73 20.67
CA LYS A 27 24.71 3.45 20.83
C LYS A 27 24.74 4.39 22.04
N ASN A 28 25.63 4.05 22.97
CA ASN A 28 25.99 4.85 24.14
C ASN A 28 26.26 6.34 23.82
N LYS A 29 25.37 7.19 24.34
CA LYS A 29 25.57 8.59 24.79
C LYS A 29 25.86 9.72 23.78
N LYS A 30 26.13 9.47 22.49
CA LYS A 30 26.40 10.58 21.51
C LYS A 30 25.33 10.81 20.45
N ALA A 31 24.47 9.83 20.16
CA ALA A 31 23.46 9.93 19.11
C ALA A 31 22.08 10.23 19.71
N SER A 32 21.85 11.46 20.18
CA SER A 32 20.48 11.83 20.60
C SER A 32 19.54 11.91 19.41
N LEU A 33 18.28 11.52 19.63
CA LEU A 33 17.17 11.90 18.76
C LEU A 33 17.20 13.42 18.51
N ARG A 34 17.05 13.82 17.25
CA ARG A 34 17.05 15.25 16.83
C ARG A 34 15.73 15.95 17.15
N TYR A 35 14.69 15.19 17.45
CA TYR A 35 13.36 15.66 17.75
C TYR A 35 12.94 15.11 19.11
N ILE A 36 12.29 15.95 19.91
CA ILE A 36 11.74 15.56 21.22
C ILE A 36 10.36 14.95 21.01
N THR A 37 9.57 15.54 20.12
CA THR A 37 8.23 15.06 19.77
C THR A 37 8.19 14.78 18.26
N PRO A 38 7.83 13.55 17.84
CA PRO A 38 7.66 13.24 16.42
C PRO A 38 6.47 14.01 15.84
N VAL A 39 6.39 14.04 14.51
CA VAL A 39 5.18 14.48 13.80
C VAL A 39 4.04 13.54 14.17
N VAL A 40 2.98 14.08 14.76
CA VAL A 40 1.74 13.33 15.01
C VAL A 40 0.79 13.65 13.86
N TRP A 41 0.36 12.59 13.17
CA TRP A 41 -0.66 12.69 12.14
C TRP A 41 -2.01 12.34 12.75
N VAL A 42 -3.00 13.19 12.50
CA VAL A 42 -4.37 13.02 12.98
C VAL A 42 -5.30 13.04 11.78
N GLU A 43 -6.21 12.08 11.73
CA GLU A 43 -7.26 12.06 10.71
C GLU A 43 -8.25 13.20 10.97
N ASP A 44 -8.67 13.88 9.91
CA ASP A 44 -9.72 14.90 10.04
C ASP A 44 -11.07 14.18 10.19
N PRO A 45 -11.81 14.39 11.30
CA PRO A 45 -13.09 13.72 11.53
C PRO A 45 -14.15 14.07 10.47
N ASN A 46 -13.98 15.19 9.74
CA ASN A 46 -14.90 15.62 8.69
C ASN A 46 -14.47 15.19 7.29
N GLY A 47 -13.45 14.33 7.17
CA GLY A 47 -12.87 13.93 5.90
C GLY A 47 -11.93 14.99 5.31
N HIS A 48 -11.60 14.84 4.03
CA HIS A 48 -10.58 15.68 3.40
C HIS A 48 -11.02 17.15 3.25
N ASN A 49 -10.26 18.08 3.86
CA ASN A 49 -10.41 19.51 3.67
C ASN A 49 -9.04 20.15 3.37
N GLU A 50 -8.95 20.93 2.30
CA GLU A 50 -7.70 21.57 1.84
C GLU A 50 -7.10 22.52 2.88
N SER A 51 -7.93 23.13 3.72
CA SER A 51 -7.50 24.08 4.75
C SER A 51 -6.93 23.39 5.99
N THR A 52 -7.26 22.12 6.25
CA THR A 52 -6.81 21.35 7.40
C THR A 52 -5.77 20.29 7.02
N CYS A 53 -5.77 19.84 5.76
CA CYS A 53 -4.85 18.84 5.24
C CYS A 53 -3.41 19.35 5.11
N TYR A 54 -2.49 18.71 5.84
CA TYR A 54 -1.06 19.01 5.78
C TYR A 54 -0.47 18.87 4.38
N ALA A 55 -0.86 17.83 3.62
CA ALA A 55 -0.32 17.56 2.30
C ALA A 55 -0.73 18.63 1.26
N CYS A 56 -1.98 19.10 1.33
CA CYS A 56 -2.47 20.19 0.48
C CYS A 56 -1.76 21.51 0.81
N LYS A 57 -1.70 21.86 2.10
CA LYS A 57 -1.04 23.10 2.55
C LYS A 57 0.46 23.11 2.30
N ASN A 58 1.11 21.95 2.37
CA ASN A 58 2.55 21.81 2.17
C ASN A 58 2.90 21.13 0.85
N TYR A 59 2.08 21.27 -0.20
CA TYR A 59 2.39 20.74 -1.51
C TYR A 59 3.63 21.41 -2.12
N SER A 60 4.49 20.66 -2.81
CA SER A 60 5.79 21.15 -3.34
C SER A 60 5.95 21.06 -4.84
N GLY A 61 4.90 20.68 -5.59
CA GLY A 61 5.04 20.22 -6.98
C GLY A 61 5.68 21.20 -7.96
N PHE A 62 5.73 22.49 -7.62
CA PHE A 62 6.30 23.55 -8.47
C PHE A 62 7.63 24.13 -7.95
N LEU A 63 8.18 23.60 -6.86
CA LEU A 63 9.42 24.12 -6.27
C LEU A 63 10.66 23.45 -6.91
N ASN A 64 11.63 24.28 -7.30
CA ASN A 64 12.94 23.77 -7.71
C ASN A 64 13.75 23.25 -6.50
N LYS A 65 14.85 22.52 -6.74
CA LYS A 65 15.69 21.93 -5.69
C LYS A 65 16.20 22.93 -4.64
N HIS A 66 16.48 24.18 -5.05
CA HIS A 66 16.96 25.22 -4.14
C HIS A 66 15.83 25.79 -3.26
N ALA A 67 14.66 26.02 -3.84
CA ALA A 67 13.47 26.46 -3.13
C ALA A 67 12.95 25.38 -2.17
N LEU A 68 13.07 24.11 -2.54
CA LEU A 68 12.68 22.98 -1.69
C LEU A 68 13.52 22.91 -0.41
N LYS A 69 14.84 23.17 -0.49
CA LYS A 69 15.74 23.18 0.68
C LYS A 69 15.35 24.24 1.73
N ASN A 70 14.81 25.36 1.27
CA ASN A 70 14.42 26.48 2.14
C ASN A 70 12.91 26.49 2.44
N LYS A 71 12.18 25.46 2.04
CA LYS A 71 10.74 25.36 2.26
C LYS A 71 10.46 25.27 3.76
N LYS A 72 9.68 26.23 4.26
CA LYS A 72 9.12 26.17 5.61
C LYS A 72 7.83 25.37 5.56
N TYR A 73 7.77 24.31 6.34
CA TYR A 73 6.55 23.55 6.52
C TYR A 73 5.66 24.26 7.54
N THR A 74 4.36 24.26 7.28
CA THR A 74 3.35 24.89 8.14
C THR A 74 2.59 23.78 8.87
N PRO A 75 2.46 23.85 10.21
CA PRO A 75 1.66 22.88 10.95
C PRO A 75 0.19 23.02 10.56
N THR A 76 -0.54 21.91 10.62
CA THR A 76 -2.00 21.91 10.43
C THR A 76 -2.66 21.10 11.54
N PHE A 77 -3.99 21.14 11.60
CA PHE A 77 -4.74 20.31 12.53
C PHE A 77 -4.43 18.81 12.35
N THR A 78 -4.30 18.37 11.09
CA THR A 78 -4.03 16.96 10.76
C THR A 78 -2.57 16.55 10.92
N ALA A 79 -1.64 17.49 11.13
CA ALA A 79 -0.24 17.16 11.36
C ALA A 79 0.51 18.24 12.15
N SER A 80 1.07 17.85 13.29
CA SER A 80 1.98 18.70 14.08
C SER A 80 3.40 18.66 13.50
N LEU A 81 4.13 19.77 13.57
CA LEU A 81 5.54 19.77 13.17
C LEU A 81 6.41 19.11 14.25
N PRO A 82 7.53 18.46 13.86
CA PRO A 82 8.41 17.87 14.84
C PRO A 82 9.08 18.98 15.66
N VAL A 83 9.05 18.84 16.97
CA VAL A 83 9.77 19.77 17.85
C VAL A 83 11.24 19.39 17.83
N LEU A 84 12.03 20.18 17.09
CA LEU A 84 13.47 20.01 17.03
C LEU A 84 14.08 20.27 18.42
N ARG A 85 15.04 19.44 18.79
CA ARG A 85 15.79 19.61 20.03
C ARG A 85 16.64 20.89 19.92
N GLY A 86 16.32 21.90 20.73
CA GLY A 86 17.19 23.06 20.93
C GLY A 86 18.45 22.66 21.70
N ARG A 87 19.53 23.47 21.60
CA ARG A 87 20.84 23.18 22.23
C ARG A 87 20.82 23.00 23.76
N ASN A 88 19.71 23.29 24.46
CA ASN A 88 19.64 23.36 25.92
C ASN A 88 18.63 22.40 26.58
N VAL A 89 18.13 21.38 25.88
CA VAL A 89 17.25 20.35 26.50
C VAL A 89 18.08 19.09 26.66
N GLU A 90 18.25 18.58 27.88
CA GLU A 90 18.94 17.31 28.14
C GLU A 90 18.26 16.15 27.40
N PRO A 91 19.02 15.15 26.90
CA PRO A 91 18.43 14.06 26.14
C PRO A 91 17.52 13.26 27.09
N PRO A 92 16.37 12.73 26.62
CA PRO A 92 15.71 11.68 27.38
C PRO A 92 16.71 10.56 27.62
N GLU A 93 16.79 10.08 28.86
CA GLU A 93 17.65 8.95 29.20
C GLU A 93 17.17 7.74 28.40
N SER A 94 18.12 6.98 27.85
CA SER A 94 17.82 5.72 27.17
C SER A 94 17.08 4.79 28.16
N PRO A 95 16.04 4.06 27.72
CA PRO A 95 15.34 3.12 28.59
C PRO A 95 16.33 2.09 29.16
N SER A 96 16.04 1.61 30.39
CA SER A 96 16.91 0.65 31.07
C SER A 96 17.08 -0.63 30.22
N PRO A 97 18.23 -1.31 30.33
CA PRO A 97 18.54 -2.49 29.51
C PRO A 97 17.49 -3.61 29.59
N ASP A 98 16.66 -3.67 30.63
CA ASP A 98 15.61 -4.68 30.80
C ASP A 98 14.46 -4.55 29.77
N VAL A 99 14.19 -3.34 29.26
CA VAL A 99 13.20 -3.13 28.18
C VAL A 99 13.75 -3.60 26.83
N LEU A 100 15.08 -3.61 26.67
CA LEU A 100 15.75 -4.04 25.45
C LEU A 100 15.67 -5.56 25.24
N SER A 101 15.62 -6.33 26.33
CA SER A 101 15.55 -7.80 26.31
C SER A 101 14.17 -8.36 25.91
N SER A 102 13.13 -7.53 25.93
CA SER A 102 11.76 -7.92 25.53
C SER A 102 11.42 -7.52 24.08
N LEU A 103 12.34 -6.82 23.39
CA LEU A 103 12.25 -6.59 21.95
C LEU A 103 12.77 -7.84 21.22
N PRO A 104 12.09 -8.32 20.16
CA PRO A 104 12.61 -9.42 19.36
C PRO A 104 13.99 -9.03 18.85
N ALA A 105 14.99 -9.88 19.10
CA ALA A 105 16.38 -9.66 18.71
C ALA A 105 16.43 -9.38 17.20
N GLY A 106 16.51 -8.09 16.85
CA GLY A 106 16.56 -7.61 15.49
C GLY A 106 17.94 -7.89 14.93
N THR A 107 17.94 -8.61 13.81
CA THR A 107 19.08 -8.92 12.92
C THR A 107 20.11 -7.79 12.90
N GLU A 108 21.35 -8.12 13.26
CA GLU A 108 22.51 -7.25 13.10
C GLU A 108 22.69 -6.92 11.61
N PHE A 109 22.44 -5.67 11.23
CA PHE A 109 22.83 -5.17 9.90
C PHE A 109 24.17 -4.46 10.00
N SER A 110 25.22 -5.15 9.55
CA SER A 110 26.54 -4.58 9.28
C SER A 110 26.47 -3.68 8.04
N TYR A 111 26.79 -2.40 8.19
CA TYR A 111 26.91 -1.45 7.07
C TYR A 111 28.37 -1.35 6.64
N SER A 112 28.72 -1.99 5.53
CA SER A 112 29.81 -1.52 4.67
C SER A 112 29.27 -0.43 3.76
N ASP A 113 29.93 0.73 3.81
CA ASP A 113 29.75 1.83 2.86
C ASP A 113 30.08 1.35 1.43
N VAL A 114 29.43 1.99 0.44
CA VAL A 114 29.44 1.80 -1.02
C VAL A 114 28.83 0.52 -1.64
N ASN A 115 27.83 0.80 -2.49
CA ASN A 115 26.97 -0.04 -3.34
C ASN A 115 25.72 -0.61 -2.66
N ASP A 116 24.60 -0.05 -3.12
CA ASP A 116 23.22 -0.50 -2.98
C ASP A 116 23.12 -2.03 -3.16
N LEU A 117 23.11 -2.76 -2.05
CA LEU A 117 22.81 -4.18 -2.02
C LEU A 117 21.36 -4.32 -1.59
N ASP A 118 20.50 -4.46 -2.59
CA ASP A 118 19.13 -4.92 -2.44
C ASP A 118 19.06 -6.12 -1.49
N TYR A 119 18.07 -6.09 -0.61
CA TYR A 119 17.60 -7.20 0.22
C TYR A 119 17.81 -8.58 -0.46
N MET A 120 18.74 -9.38 0.06
CA MET A 120 18.92 -10.79 -0.32
C MET A 120 18.28 -11.68 0.76
N PRO A 121 17.10 -12.26 0.52
CA PRO A 121 16.71 -13.49 1.21
C PRO A 121 17.78 -14.55 0.96
N ASP A 122 18.03 -15.42 1.95
CA ASP A 122 18.72 -16.69 1.72
C ASP A 122 17.94 -17.49 0.68
N TYR A 123 18.30 -17.34 -0.59
CA TYR A 123 17.89 -18.23 -1.65
C TYR A 123 18.93 -19.35 -1.70
N GLU A 124 18.62 -20.48 -1.08
CA GLU A 124 19.38 -21.74 -1.15
C GLU A 124 19.37 -22.38 -2.57
N ASP A 125 19.25 -21.59 -3.64
CA ASP A 125 19.30 -22.09 -5.01
C ASP A 125 19.84 -20.98 -5.92
N ASP A 126 21.03 -21.19 -6.50
CA ASP A 126 21.70 -20.29 -7.47
C ASP A 126 20.93 -20.14 -8.80
N LYS A 127 19.65 -20.51 -8.83
CA LYS A 127 18.79 -20.48 -10.02
C LYS A 127 17.79 -19.34 -9.89
N PRO A 128 17.59 -18.56 -10.96
CA PRO A 128 16.52 -17.57 -10.96
C PRO A 128 15.17 -18.28 -10.72
N LEU A 129 14.45 -17.86 -9.70
CA LEU A 129 13.06 -18.24 -9.46
C LEU A 129 12.20 -17.74 -10.64
N LEU A 130 12.00 -18.63 -11.61
CA LEU A 130 11.19 -18.33 -12.80
C LEU A 130 9.71 -18.37 -12.44
N LEU A 131 9.02 -17.27 -12.71
CA LEU A 131 7.59 -17.14 -12.47
C LEU A 131 6.79 -18.10 -13.36
N THR A 132 5.90 -18.85 -12.73
CA THR A 132 4.87 -19.68 -13.35
C THR A 132 3.66 -18.84 -13.79
N GLN A 133 2.76 -19.43 -14.59
CA GLN A 133 1.52 -18.76 -14.98
C GLN A 133 0.64 -18.40 -13.78
N ASN A 134 0.57 -19.28 -12.76
CA ASN A 134 -0.21 -19.04 -11.55
C ASN A 134 0.32 -17.86 -10.72
N GLU A 135 1.64 -17.76 -10.58
CA GLU A 135 2.27 -16.63 -9.89
C GLU A 135 2.05 -15.33 -10.65
N MET A 136 2.15 -15.36 -11.98
CA MET A 136 1.81 -14.22 -12.83
C MET A 136 0.34 -13.80 -12.67
N ASP A 137 -0.60 -14.74 -12.65
CA ASP A 137 -2.03 -14.47 -12.46
C ASP A 137 -2.33 -13.90 -11.07
N TYR A 138 -1.64 -14.41 -10.04
CA TYR A 138 -1.70 -13.87 -8.68
C TYR A 138 -1.22 -12.42 -8.61
N ILE A 139 -0.06 -12.11 -9.21
CA ILE A 139 0.50 -10.75 -9.27
C ILE A 139 -0.47 -9.81 -10.00
N VAL A 140 -0.97 -10.23 -11.15
CA VAL A 140 -1.94 -9.47 -11.95
C VAL A 140 -3.21 -9.16 -11.15
N ALA A 141 -3.74 -10.15 -10.41
CA ALA A 141 -4.92 -9.98 -9.57
C ALA A 141 -4.64 -9.04 -8.38
N LYS A 142 -3.52 -9.23 -7.70
CA LYS A 142 -3.11 -8.43 -6.54
C LYS A 142 -2.91 -6.95 -6.89
N LEU A 143 -2.37 -6.68 -8.08
CA LEU A 143 -2.13 -5.34 -8.58
C LEU A 143 -3.33 -4.73 -9.32
N GLY A 144 -4.40 -5.49 -9.56
CA GLY A 144 -5.59 -4.99 -10.26
C GLY A 144 -5.32 -4.56 -11.71
N LEU A 145 -4.44 -5.27 -12.43
CA LEU A 145 -4.03 -4.86 -13.78
C LEU A 145 -5.14 -5.11 -14.82
N SER A 146 -5.29 -4.15 -15.74
CA SER A 146 -6.12 -4.32 -16.94
C SER A 146 -5.54 -5.38 -17.88
N GLN A 147 -6.35 -5.98 -18.76
CA GLN A 147 -5.89 -7.02 -19.70
C GLN A 147 -4.64 -6.61 -20.49
N ARG A 148 -4.62 -5.35 -20.98
CA ARG A 148 -3.49 -4.79 -21.73
C ARG A 148 -2.24 -4.64 -20.86
N ASN A 149 -2.40 -4.20 -19.61
CA ASN A 149 -1.28 -4.03 -18.68
C ASN A 149 -0.73 -5.38 -18.20
N SER A 150 -1.61 -6.38 -17.99
CA SER A 150 -1.21 -7.75 -17.66
C SER A 150 -0.42 -8.40 -18.79
N GLU A 151 -0.89 -8.25 -20.05
CA GLU A 151 -0.16 -8.71 -21.22
C GLU A 151 1.22 -8.03 -21.34
N PHE A 152 1.26 -6.71 -21.15
CA PHE A 152 2.50 -5.94 -21.23
C PHE A 152 3.51 -6.39 -20.15
N LEU A 153 3.08 -6.49 -18.90
CA LEU A 153 3.92 -6.95 -17.78
C LEU A 153 4.49 -8.34 -18.05
N THR A 154 3.63 -9.26 -18.47
CA THR A 154 4.02 -10.65 -18.76
C THR A 154 5.00 -10.72 -19.92
N SER A 155 4.76 -9.94 -20.99
CA SER A 155 5.67 -9.84 -22.13
C SER A 155 7.03 -9.23 -21.74
N PHE A 156 7.01 -8.24 -20.84
CA PHE A 156 8.22 -7.61 -20.32
C PHE A 156 9.06 -8.59 -19.50
N LEU A 157 8.44 -9.33 -18.58
CA LEU A 157 9.13 -10.33 -17.75
C LEU A 157 9.62 -11.53 -18.58
N LYS A 158 8.82 -11.97 -19.56
CA LYS A 158 9.20 -13.03 -20.50
C LYS A 158 10.42 -12.64 -21.35
N ARG A 159 10.48 -11.40 -21.83
CA ARG A 159 11.65 -10.86 -22.55
C ARG A 159 12.93 -10.84 -21.70
N ARG A 160 12.77 -10.75 -20.37
CA ARG A 160 13.88 -10.74 -19.41
C ARG A 160 14.26 -12.14 -18.90
N ASN A 161 13.65 -13.21 -19.43
CA ASN A 161 13.83 -14.58 -18.97
C ASN A 161 13.53 -14.75 -17.46
N LEU A 162 12.55 -14.00 -16.94
CA LEU A 162 12.10 -14.06 -15.53
C LEU A 162 10.85 -14.94 -15.35
N THR A 163 10.36 -15.54 -16.43
CA THR A 163 9.20 -16.43 -16.45
C THR A 163 9.59 -17.78 -17.00
N LYS A 164 8.85 -18.83 -16.63
CA LYS A 164 8.96 -20.12 -17.30
C LYS A 164 8.45 -20.04 -18.75
N ASN A 165 8.87 -21.00 -19.57
CA ASN A 165 8.58 -21.01 -21.01
C ASN A 165 7.09 -21.18 -21.33
N ASP A 166 6.34 -21.81 -20.43
CA ASP A 166 4.91 -22.09 -20.50
C ASP A 166 4.02 -20.86 -20.24
N VAL A 167 4.58 -19.77 -19.72
CA VAL A 167 3.83 -18.53 -19.45
C VAL A 167 3.37 -17.88 -20.76
N ASN A 168 2.07 -17.60 -20.85
CA ASN A 168 1.43 -17.04 -22.04
C ASN A 168 0.88 -15.63 -21.79
N ALA A 169 1.63 -14.61 -22.23
CA ALA A 169 1.19 -13.22 -22.15
C ALA A 169 -0.11 -12.93 -22.92
N THR A 170 -0.36 -13.63 -24.02
CA THR A 170 -1.56 -13.39 -24.84
C THR A 170 -2.84 -13.96 -24.22
N ALA A 171 -2.72 -14.83 -23.20
CA ALA A 171 -3.86 -15.39 -22.48
C ALA A 171 -4.73 -14.28 -21.84
N TYR A 172 -4.11 -13.20 -21.37
CA TYR A 172 -4.82 -12.07 -20.76
C TYR A 172 -5.81 -11.37 -21.69
N ARG A 173 -5.62 -11.44 -23.03
CA ARG A 173 -6.57 -10.87 -24.00
C ARG A 173 -7.94 -11.55 -23.98
N LYS A 174 -7.98 -12.82 -23.56
CA LYS A 174 -9.16 -13.68 -23.56
C LYS A 174 -9.58 -14.12 -22.16
N ARG A 175 -9.05 -13.51 -21.10
CA ARG A 175 -9.35 -13.88 -19.70
C ARG A 175 -10.84 -13.79 -19.37
N GLN A 176 -11.53 -12.84 -19.99
CA GLN A 176 -12.97 -12.59 -19.86
C GLN A 176 -13.85 -13.54 -20.69
N SER A 177 -13.28 -14.23 -21.68
CA SER A 177 -14.04 -15.00 -22.67
C SER A 177 -14.89 -16.10 -22.04
N GLU A 178 -14.38 -16.75 -20.99
CA GLU A 178 -15.15 -17.78 -20.27
C GLU A 178 -16.38 -17.23 -19.54
N PHE A 179 -16.36 -15.93 -19.21
CA PHE A 179 -17.44 -15.27 -18.49
C PHE A 179 -18.46 -14.62 -19.43
N GLN A 180 -18.09 -14.33 -20.68
CA GLN A 180 -18.98 -13.70 -21.67
C GLN A 180 -20.30 -14.46 -21.85
N LYS A 181 -20.29 -15.80 -21.74
CA LYS A 181 -21.48 -16.65 -21.84
C LYS A 181 -22.57 -16.36 -20.79
N PHE A 182 -22.22 -15.73 -19.67
CA PHE A 182 -23.16 -15.37 -18.61
C PHE A 182 -23.80 -14.00 -18.81
N TYR A 183 -23.40 -13.26 -19.85
CA TYR A 183 -23.92 -11.94 -20.17
C TYR A 183 -24.66 -11.97 -21.51
N THR A 184 -25.83 -11.35 -21.55
CA THR A 184 -26.55 -11.07 -22.80
C THR A 184 -26.51 -9.58 -23.04
N VAL A 185 -26.32 -9.24 -24.30
CA VAL A 185 -26.48 -7.89 -24.81
C VAL A 185 -27.92 -7.75 -25.27
N ASP A 186 -28.61 -6.71 -24.78
CA ASP A 186 -29.96 -6.40 -25.22
C ASP A 186 -30.02 -6.24 -26.76
N PRO A 187 -31.11 -6.64 -27.44
CA PRO A 187 -31.22 -6.51 -28.89
C PRO A 187 -30.94 -5.10 -29.44
N THR A 188 -31.16 -4.05 -28.63
CA THR A 188 -30.83 -2.66 -29.02
C THR A 188 -29.35 -2.30 -28.84
N ASN A 189 -28.53 -3.22 -28.30
CA ASN A 189 -27.10 -3.08 -28.03
C ASN A 189 -26.77 -1.92 -27.07
N THR A 190 -27.76 -1.50 -26.25
CA THR A 190 -27.64 -0.37 -25.32
C THR A 190 -27.20 -0.78 -23.92
N LEU A 191 -27.52 -2.01 -23.51
CA LEU A 191 -27.22 -2.53 -22.18
C LEU A 191 -26.80 -4.00 -22.24
N THR A 192 -25.91 -4.39 -21.32
CA THR A 192 -25.48 -5.77 -21.12
C THR A 192 -25.89 -6.19 -19.73
N TYR A 193 -26.60 -7.31 -19.60
CA TYR A 193 -27.07 -7.83 -18.32
C TYR A 193 -26.58 -9.26 -18.10
N CYS A 194 -26.43 -9.65 -16.84
CA CYS A 194 -26.09 -11.02 -16.48
C CYS A 194 -27.35 -11.88 -16.52
N ASN A 195 -27.34 -12.96 -17.29
CA ASN A 195 -28.47 -13.89 -17.39
C ASN A 195 -28.48 -14.95 -16.29
N ASP A 196 -27.28 -15.31 -15.80
CA ASP A 196 -27.09 -16.41 -14.87
C ASP A 196 -26.03 -16.04 -13.83
N ILE A 197 -26.51 -15.33 -12.80
CA ILE A 197 -25.68 -14.88 -11.69
C ILE A 197 -25.15 -16.07 -10.88
N LYS A 198 -25.96 -17.11 -10.71
CA LYS A 198 -25.59 -18.30 -9.94
C LYS A 198 -24.42 -19.04 -10.58
N SER A 199 -24.50 -19.31 -11.88
CA SER A 199 -23.40 -19.99 -12.59
C SER A 199 -22.17 -19.10 -12.72
N LEU A 200 -22.34 -17.78 -12.85
CA LEU A 200 -21.24 -16.83 -12.83
C LEU A 200 -20.46 -16.86 -11.51
N VAL A 201 -21.16 -16.75 -10.38
CA VAL A 201 -20.56 -16.73 -9.03
C VAL A 201 -19.87 -18.07 -8.74
N ASN A 202 -20.53 -19.19 -9.05
CA ASN A 202 -19.93 -20.51 -8.91
C ASN A 202 -18.67 -20.69 -9.78
N LYS A 203 -18.66 -20.14 -11.00
CA LYS A 203 -17.51 -20.19 -11.92
C LYS A 203 -16.33 -19.33 -11.44
N MET A 204 -16.58 -18.34 -10.58
CA MET A 204 -15.54 -17.58 -9.87
C MET A 204 -15.09 -18.27 -8.57
N GLU A 205 -15.54 -19.51 -8.32
CA GLU A 205 -15.22 -20.27 -7.10
C GLU A 205 -15.70 -19.57 -5.82
N MET A 206 -16.79 -18.81 -5.94
CA MET A 206 -17.47 -18.14 -4.83
C MET A 206 -18.79 -18.82 -4.51
N GLU A 207 -19.26 -18.69 -3.26
CA GLU A 207 -20.56 -19.20 -2.84
C GLU A 207 -21.68 -18.23 -3.25
N TYR A 208 -22.70 -18.75 -3.93
CA TYR A 208 -23.89 -17.97 -4.27
C TYR A 208 -24.77 -17.74 -3.04
N VAL A 209 -24.80 -16.51 -2.56
CA VAL A 209 -25.69 -16.05 -1.48
C VAL A 209 -26.88 -15.29 -2.09
N PRO A 210 -28.13 -15.80 -2.03
CA PRO A 210 -29.29 -15.17 -2.68
C PRO A 210 -29.49 -13.70 -2.29
N ASP A 211 -29.40 -13.36 -1.01
CA ASP A 211 -29.70 -12.00 -0.53
C ASP A 211 -28.66 -10.94 -0.96
N ARG A 212 -27.44 -11.36 -1.32
CA ARG A 212 -26.37 -10.46 -1.79
C ARG A 212 -26.26 -10.40 -3.31
N HIS A 213 -26.78 -11.40 -4.01
CA HIS A 213 -26.57 -11.61 -5.44
C HIS A 213 -27.89 -11.70 -6.24
N ALA A 214 -29.06 -11.54 -5.61
CA ALA A 214 -30.33 -11.56 -6.31
C ALA A 214 -30.43 -10.40 -7.32
N PRO A 215 -31.04 -10.63 -8.50
CA PRO A 215 -31.37 -9.55 -9.42
C PRO A 215 -32.27 -8.53 -8.72
N ILE A 216 -31.97 -7.25 -8.88
CA ILE A 216 -32.91 -6.17 -8.54
C ILE A 216 -34.14 -6.39 -9.44
N PRO A 217 -35.37 -6.47 -8.88
CA PRO A 217 -36.56 -6.62 -9.71
C PRO A 217 -36.61 -5.49 -10.73
N SER A 218 -36.73 -5.84 -12.01
CA SER A 218 -36.93 -4.86 -13.08
C SER A 218 -38.17 -4.00 -12.74
N PRO A 219 -38.13 -2.68 -12.97
CA PRO A 219 -39.30 -1.85 -12.76
C PRO A 219 -40.43 -2.37 -13.66
N THR A 220 -41.47 -2.93 -13.04
CA THR A 220 -42.70 -3.29 -13.72
C THR A 220 -43.28 -2.03 -14.32
N ASN A 221 -43.26 -1.93 -15.65
CA ASN A 221 -43.88 -0.86 -16.38
C ASN A 221 -45.40 -1.05 -16.30
N SER A 222 -46.00 -0.63 -15.19
CA SER A 222 -47.44 -0.56 -15.02
C SER A 222 -47.97 0.69 -15.72
N ASN A 223 -48.02 0.66 -17.04
CA ASN A 223 -48.88 1.54 -17.82
C ASN A 223 -49.84 0.67 -18.62
N SER A 224 -50.84 0.17 -17.92
CA SER A 224 -52.11 -0.26 -18.49
C SER A 224 -53.21 0.67 -17.97
N ASN A 225 -53.70 1.49 -18.89
CA ASN A 225 -55.05 2.04 -18.99
C ASN A 225 -55.52 3.08 -17.96
N SER A 226 -55.68 4.31 -18.44
CA SER A 226 -56.96 5.04 -18.41
C SER A 226 -57.06 5.93 -19.64
#